data_AF-A0A6L2P7R9-F1
#
_entry.id   AF-A0A6L2P7R9-F1
#
_cell.length_a   1.000
_cell.length_b   1.000
_cell.length_c   1.000
_cell.angle_alpha   90.00
_cell.angle_beta   90.00
_cell.angle_gamma   90.00
#
_symmetry.space_group_name_H-M   'P 1'
#
loop_
_entity.id
_entity.type
_entity.pdbx_description
1 polymer ?
#
loop_
_entity_poly.entity_id
_entity_poly.type
_entity_poly.pdbx_seq_one_letter_code
_entity_poly.pdbx_strand_id
1 'polypeptide(L)' 'YLASGCTFTYLHYAWRIRISTARKIVKEVCYCIWTVLHMDCIPVPAKEQWEKIAIDFEKMQIFHTV' A
#
# COMPACT_ATOMS: atom_id res chain seq x y z
N TYR A 1 -6.73 9.33 -6.05
CA TYR A 1 -7.23 8.06 -5.47
C TYR A 1 -6.13 7.06 -5.12
N LEU A 2 -4.91 7.10 -5.68
CA LEU A 2 -3.74 6.40 -5.09
C LEU A 2 -2.59 7.37 -4.76
N ALA A 3 -2.17 8.22 -5.69
CA ALA A 3 -1.18 9.29 -5.41
C ALA A 3 -1.82 10.69 -5.28
N SER A 4 -2.94 10.92 -5.98
CA SER A 4 -3.56 12.24 -6.17
C SER A 4 -4.68 12.60 -5.18
N GLY A 5 -4.95 11.76 -4.16
CA GLY A 5 -5.98 12.06 -3.14
C GLY A 5 -7.46 12.12 -3.60
N CYS A 6 -7.76 11.94 -4.89
CA CYS A 6 -9.15 11.98 -5.37
C CYS A 6 -10.05 10.91 -4.71
N THR A 7 -11.30 11.26 -4.41
CA THR A 7 -12.32 10.36 -3.85
C THR A 7 -13.09 9.59 -4.93
N PHE A 8 -13.74 8.48 -4.55
CA PHE A 8 -14.63 7.75 -5.46
C PHE A 8 -15.83 8.57 -5.93
N THR A 9 -16.28 9.54 -5.12
CA THR A 9 -17.34 10.48 -5.49
C THR A 9 -16.89 11.38 -6.64
N TYR A 10 -15.65 11.87 -6.61
CA TYR A 10 -15.09 12.66 -7.71
C TYR A 10 -14.97 11.83 -9.00
N LEU A 11 -14.48 10.59 -8.89
CA LEU A 11 -14.42 9.64 -10.02
C LEU A 11 -15.81 9.36 -10.61
N HIS A 12 -16.83 9.25 -9.76
CA HIS A 12 -18.21 9.05 -10.20
C HIS A 12 -18.71 10.21 -11.07
N TYR A 13 -18.48 11.46 -10.64
CA TYR A 13 -18.89 12.63 -11.42
C TYR A 13 -18.07 12.80 -12.71
N ALA A 14 -16.75 12.63 -12.62
CA ALA A 14 -15.86 12.87 -13.75
C ALA A 14 -16.02 11.82 -14.86
N TRP A 15 -16.16 10.55 -14.49
CA TRP A 15 -16.16 9.43 -15.45
C TRP A 15 -17.57 8.84 -15.67
N ARG A 16 -18.58 9.35 -14.96
CA ARG A 16 -19.98 8.87 -14.99
C ARG A 16 -20.13 7.37 -14.67
N ILE A 17 -19.18 6.82 -13.91
CA ILE A 17 -19.17 5.41 -13.49
C ILE A 17 -19.74 5.31 -12.08
N ARG A 18 -20.64 4.35 -11.83
CA ARG A 18 -21.17 4.11 -10.47
C ARG A 18 -20.05 3.82 -9.48
N ILE A 19 -20.14 4.38 -8.27
CA ILE A 19 -19.13 4.23 -7.20
C ILE A 19 -18.78 2.76 -6.94
N SER A 20 -19.78 1.87 -6.95
CA SER A 20 -19.56 0.43 -6.75
C SER A 20 -18.71 -0.22 -7.83
N THR A 21 -18.87 0.20 -9.09
CA THR A 21 -18.08 -0.26 -10.22
C THR A 21 -16.65 0.27 -10.13
N ALA A 22 -16.47 1.57 -9.86
CA ALA A 22 -15.16 2.18 -9.68
C ALA A 22 -14.37 1.52 -8.54
N ARG A 23 -15.04 1.20 -7.43
CA ARG A 23 -14.45 0.48 -6.30
C ARG A 23 -13.97 -0.94 -6.68
N LYS A 24 -14.75 -1.66 -7.49
CA LYS A 24 -14.35 -2.99 -7.99
C LYS A 24 -13.11 -2.90 -8.86
N ILE A 25 -13.10 -1.96 -9.82
CA ILE A 25 -11.96 -1.74 -10.72
C ILE A 25 -10.69 -1.41 -9.92
N VAL A 26 -10.76 -0.47 -8.97
CA VAL A 26 -9.59 -0.12 -8.14
C VAL A 26 -9.10 -1.33 -7.34
N LYS A 27 -10.01 -2.13 -6.78
CA LYS A 27 -9.65 -3.33 -6.03
C LYS A 27 -8.92 -4.36 -6.92
N GLU A 28 -9.44 -4.62 -8.11
CA GLU A 28 -8.86 -5.57 -9.06
C GLU A 28 -7.50 -5.09 -9.55
N VAL A 29 -7.38 -3.82 -9.93
CA VAL A 29 -6.11 -3.26 -10.40
C VAL A 29 -5.05 -3.28 -9.29
N CYS A 30 -5.39 -2.87 -8.06
CA CYS A 30 -4.47 -2.96 -6.93
C CYS A 30 -4.06 -4.41 -6.65
N TYR A 31 -4.98 -5.37 -6.76
CA TYR A 31 -4.67 -6.78 -6.61
C TYR A 31 -3.70 -7.26 -7.69
N CYS A 32 -3.96 -6.95 -8.97
CA CYS A 32 -3.05 -7.31 -10.06
C CYS A 32 -1.65 -6.71 -9.87
N ILE A 33 -1.59 -5.41 -9.54
CA ILE A 33 -0.32 -4.72 -9.25
C ILE A 33 0.41 -5.44 -8.11
N TRP A 34 -0.29 -5.73 -7.01
CA TRP A 34 0.29 -6.45 -5.90
C TRP A 34 0.81 -7.82 -6.34
N THR A 35 0.00 -8.63 -7.02
CA THR A 35 0.39 -9.99 -7.44
C THR A 35 1.63 -10.02 -8.34
N VAL A 36 1.82 -9.01 -9.20
CA VAL A 36 2.98 -8.96 -10.09
C VAL A 36 4.19 -8.34 -9.40
N LEU A 37 3.99 -7.24 -8.68
CA LEU A 37 5.07 -6.38 -8.20
C LEU A 37 5.55 -6.74 -6.79
N HIS A 38 4.74 -7.44 -5.98
CA HIS A 38 5.10 -7.73 -4.58
C HIS A 38 6.40 -8.55 -4.45
N MET A 39 6.69 -9.45 -5.39
CA MET A 39 7.90 -10.28 -5.35
C MET A 39 9.17 -9.47 -5.58
N ASP A 40 9.12 -8.47 -6.47
CA ASP A 40 10.29 -7.64 -6.80
C ASP A 40 10.47 -6.48 -5.82
N CYS A 41 9.37 -5.87 -5.36
CA CYS A 41 9.43 -4.70 -4.48
C CYS A 41 9.41 -5.01 -2.99
N ILE A 42 8.82 -6.14 -2.58
CA ILE A 42 8.65 -6.53 -1.17
C ILE A 42 9.03 -8.01 -1.01
N PRO A 43 10.33 -8.35 -1.12
CA PRO A 43 10.78 -9.70 -0.84
C PRO A 43 10.40 -10.07 0.59
N VAL A 44 9.84 -11.27 0.78
CA VAL A 44 9.50 -11.79 2.12
C VAL A 44 10.80 -11.83 2.93
N PRO A 45 10.93 -11.05 4.01
CA PRO A 45 12.19 -11.01 4.74
C PRO A 45 12.45 -12.38 5.35
N ALA A 46 13.67 -12.88 5.24
CA ALA A 46 14.10 -14.05 5.99
C ALA A 46 14.06 -13.75 7.50
N LYS A 47 14.03 -14.78 8.35
CA LYS A 47 13.95 -14.63 9.82
C LYS A 47 15.00 -13.66 10.38
N GLU A 48 16.21 -13.70 9.83
CA GLU A 48 17.33 -12.81 10.17
C GLU A 48 17.09 -11.34 9.79
N GLN A 49 16.37 -11.09 8.69
CA GLN A 49 15.99 -9.73 8.28
C GLN A 49 14.86 -9.18 9.17
N TRP A 50 13.93 -10.03 9.61
CA TRP A 50 12.93 -9.66 10.60
C TRP A 50 13.56 -9.26 11.94
N GLU A 51 14.55 -10.03 12.41
CA GLU A 51 15.30 -9.71 13.62
C GLU A 51 16.04 -8.37 13.49
N LYS A 52 16.65 -8.09 12.33
CA LYS A 52 17.28 -6.79 12.06
C LYS A 52 16.27 -5.63 12.07
N ILE A 53 15.12 -5.79 11.42
CA ILE A 53 14.06 -4.76 11.38
C ILE A 53 13.52 -4.49 12.80
N ALA A 54 13.34 -5.52 13.62
CA ALA A 54 12.89 -5.37 15.00
C ALA A 54 13.90 -4.58 15.86
N ILE A 55 15.19 -4.93 15.76
CA ILE A 55 16.27 -4.21 16.45
C ILE A 55 16.37 -2.76 15.98
N ASP A 56 16.22 -2.52 14.67
CA ASP A 56 16.28 -1.17 14.10
C ASP A 56 15.09 -0.31 14.54
N PHE A 57 13.90 -0.91 14.63
CA PHE A 57 12.71 -0.26 15.16
C PHE A 57 12.86 0.10 16.65
N GLU A 58 13.39 -0.80 17.47
CA GLU A 58 13.69 -0.52 18.89
C GLU A 58 14.70 0.61 19.04
N LYS A 59 15.78 0.62 18.23
CA LYS A 59 16.77 1.70 18.23
C LYS A 59 16.17 3.05 17.81
N MET A 60 15.28 3.05 16.82
CA MET A 60 14.59 4.26 16.39
C MET A 60 13.67 4.81 17.48
N GLN A 61 12.98 3.95 18.24
CA GLN A 61 12.19 4.38 19.41
C GLN A 61 13.07 4.95 20.52
N ILE A 62 14.23 4.34 20.79
CA ILE A 62 15.16 4.82 21.82
C ILE A 62 15.67 6.23 21.47
N PHE A 63 15.95 6.53 20.20
CA PHE A 63 16.44 7.85 19.78
C PHE A 63 15.41 8.99 19.95
N HIS A 64 14.11 8.68 20.02
CA HIS A 64 13.06 9.69 20.25
C HIS A 64 12.85 10.01 21.75
N THR A 65 13.51 9.28 22.66
CA THR A 65 13.28 9.36 24.11
C THR A 65 14.51 9.87 24.88
N VAL A 66 15.46 10.54 24.20
CA VAL A 66 16.63 11.22 24.78
C VAL A 66 16.63 12.68 24.35
#